data_AF-A0A853F819-F1
#
_entry.id   AF-A0A853F819-F1
#
_cell.length_a   1.000
_cell.length_b   1.000
_cell.length_c   1.000
_cell.angle_alpha   90.00
_cell.angle_beta   90.00
_cell.angle_gamma   90.00
#
_symmetry.space_group_name_H-M   'P 1'
#
loop_
_entity.id
_entity.type
_entity.pdbx_description
1 polymer ?
#
loop_
_entity_poly.entity_id
_entity_poly.type
_entity_poly.pdbx_seq_one_letter_code
_entity_poly.pdbx_strand_id
1 'polypeptide(L)'
;MATQRENPMLTRNRGHAARQGHWRRTGLPALALAVALSASPSWAETYPTVIQDAVAKGVKVVTTFPAASGLKGWVLQQDDTYSIVYTTSDNKTLLAGTLIDEHGEDLTAQYEAQYVPKPDVASLYAQLADTGYIQEGTADNPARTLYIFVDGNCPYCHYTWIALQAYQKVGLQVRWIFVDTLGPTSMPKALQVLSADDPAAAFRNLEENFGKP
;
A
#
# COMPACT_ATOMS: atom_id res chain seq x y z
N MET A 1 -5.99 53.05 -10.25
CA MET A 1 -4.72 53.42 -9.61
C MET A 1 -3.73 52.31 -9.88
N ALA A 2 -2.83 52.54 -10.83
CA ALA A 2 -1.71 51.68 -11.15
C ALA A 2 -0.58 51.89 -10.12
N THR A 3 0.24 50.88 -9.86
CA THR A 3 1.66 50.87 -10.29
C THR A 3 2.35 49.59 -9.78
N GLN A 4 2.66 48.69 -10.72
CA GLN A 4 3.82 47.80 -10.61
C GLN A 4 5.11 48.64 -10.76
N ARG A 5 6.18 48.27 -10.06
CA ARG A 5 7.54 48.74 -10.32
C ARG A 5 8.37 47.60 -10.88
N GLU A 6 8.55 47.60 -12.19
CA GLU A 6 9.73 47.03 -12.84
C GLU A 6 10.83 48.11 -12.85
N ASN A 7 12.09 47.71 -12.78
CA ASN A 7 13.22 48.60 -13.01
C ASN A 7 14.10 48.05 -14.15
N PRO A 8 14.47 48.86 -15.17
CA PRO A 8 15.11 48.40 -16.39
C PRO A 8 16.64 48.54 -16.34
N MET A 9 17.33 47.55 -16.92
CA MET A 9 18.13 47.61 -18.16
C MET A 9 19.21 48.71 -18.36
N LEU A 10 20.23 48.31 -19.15
CA LEU A 10 21.31 49.07 -19.84
C LEU A 10 22.65 49.20 -19.06
N THR A 11 23.85 48.96 -19.62
CA THR A 11 24.43 49.20 -20.97
C THR A 11 25.67 48.29 -21.14
N ARG A 12 25.89 47.57 -22.25
CA ARG A 12 26.64 47.94 -23.49
C ARG A 12 28.05 48.53 -23.26
N ASN A 13 29.13 47.80 -23.62
CA ASN A 13 30.03 48.22 -24.72
C ASN A 13 31.17 47.25 -25.10
N ARG A 14 31.29 47.08 -26.43
CA ARG A 14 32.48 47.11 -27.31
C ARG A 14 33.72 46.26 -26.99
N GLY A 15 34.09 45.50 -28.02
CA GLY A 15 35.25 44.62 -28.06
C GLY A 15 36.60 45.31 -28.25
N HIS A 16 37.64 44.48 -28.19
CA HIS A 16 38.94 44.73 -28.79
C HIS A 16 39.48 43.44 -29.42
N ALA A 17 40.05 43.61 -30.60
CA ALA A 17 40.62 42.58 -31.43
C ALA A 17 42.08 42.27 -31.04
N ALA A 18 42.44 41.01 -31.31
CA ALA A 18 43.74 40.49 -31.73
C ALA A 18 44.95 40.62 -30.78
N ARG A 19 45.53 39.47 -30.42
CA ARG A 19 46.87 39.08 -30.92
C ARG A 19 47.17 37.61 -30.69
N GLN A 20 47.91 37.09 -31.66
CA GLN A 20 48.21 35.69 -31.92
C GLN A 20 49.31 35.19 -30.98
N GLY A 21 49.12 34.00 -30.43
CA GLY A 21 50.13 33.26 -29.67
C GLY A 21 50.24 31.85 -30.21
N HIS A 22 51.33 31.58 -30.91
CA HIS A 22 51.64 30.29 -31.53
C HIS A 22 51.73 29.18 -30.48
N TRP A 23 50.72 28.31 -30.40
CA TRP A 23 50.81 27.07 -29.65
C TRP A 23 51.27 25.94 -30.57
N ARG A 24 52.41 25.37 -30.18
CA ARG A 24 53.11 24.31 -30.89
C ARG A 24 52.22 23.07 -30.98
N ARG A 25 52.12 22.55 -32.21
CA ARG A 25 51.58 21.24 -32.55
C ARG A 25 52.41 20.16 -31.85
N THR A 26 51.79 19.40 -30.96
CA THR A 26 52.25 18.05 -30.60
C THR A 26 51.05 17.12 -30.78
N GLY A 27 51.10 16.33 -31.85
CA GLY A 27 50.06 15.34 -32.14
C GLY A 27 50.07 14.23 -31.10
N LEU A 28 48.86 13.85 -30.65
CA LEU A 28 48.61 12.60 -29.93
C LEU A 28 47.69 11.74 -30.80
N PRO A 29 47.96 10.43 -30.89
CA PRO A 29 47.24 9.52 -31.78
C PRO A 29 45.81 9.31 -31.27
N ALA A 30 44.86 9.29 -32.19
CA ALA A 30 43.47 8.95 -31.92
C ALA A 30 43.37 7.47 -31.52
N LEU A 31 43.24 7.21 -30.22
CA LEU A 31 42.87 5.89 -29.70
C LEU A 31 41.35 5.76 -29.82
N ALA A 32 40.88 5.04 -30.83
CA ALA A 32 39.48 4.67 -30.96
C ALA A 32 39.12 3.68 -29.85
N LEU A 33 38.43 4.16 -28.81
CA LEU A 33 37.92 3.34 -27.72
C LEU A 33 36.71 2.54 -28.23
N ALA A 34 36.92 1.28 -28.60
CA ALA A 34 35.84 0.36 -28.91
C ALA A 34 35.08 0.04 -27.61
N VAL A 35 33.92 0.67 -27.42
CA VAL A 35 32.98 0.34 -26.34
C VAL A 35 32.35 -1.02 -26.69
N ALA A 36 32.87 -2.09 -26.09
CA ALA A 36 32.22 -3.39 -26.13
C ALA A 36 30.92 -3.31 -25.32
N LEU A 37 29.78 -3.21 -26.02
CA LEU A 37 28.46 -3.42 -25.41
C LEU A 37 28.43 -4.83 -24.83
N SER A 38 28.62 -4.91 -23.51
CA SER A 38 28.42 -6.12 -22.74
C SER A 38 26.92 -6.32 -22.63
N ALA A 39 26.32 -7.12 -23.52
CA ALA A 39 24.96 -7.58 -23.35
C ALA A 39 24.93 -8.48 -22.11
N SER A 40 24.47 -7.96 -20.98
CA SER A 40 24.17 -8.79 -19.81
C SER A 40 23.16 -9.86 -20.23
N PRO A 41 23.39 -11.15 -19.94
CA PRO A 41 22.36 -12.14 -20.14
C PRO A 41 21.16 -11.74 -19.27
N SER A 42 20.05 -11.40 -19.92
CA SER A 42 18.76 -11.33 -19.25
C SER A 42 18.44 -12.75 -18.84
N TRP A 43 18.56 -13.05 -17.55
CA TRP A 43 18.00 -14.27 -16.96
C TRP A 43 16.49 -14.13 -17.02
N ALA A 44 15.90 -14.42 -18.18
CA ALA A 44 14.49 -14.74 -18.23
C ALA A 44 14.34 -15.98 -17.34
N GLU A 45 13.66 -15.85 -16.20
CA GLU A 45 13.32 -17.02 -15.40
C GLU A 45 12.51 -17.97 -16.28
N THR A 46 13.13 -19.07 -16.71
CA THR A 46 12.48 -20.03 -17.58
C THR A 46 11.50 -20.85 -16.73
N TYR A 47 10.27 -20.36 -16.63
CA TYR A 47 9.19 -21.08 -15.97
C TYR A 47 8.89 -22.39 -16.72
N PRO A 48 8.35 -23.42 -16.03
CA PRO A 48 7.73 -24.57 -16.69
C PRO A 48 6.72 -24.12 -17.76
N THR A 49 6.62 -24.85 -18.87
CA THR A 49 5.69 -24.51 -19.97
C THR A 49 4.26 -24.31 -19.46
N VAL A 50 3.83 -25.12 -18.48
CA VAL A 50 2.51 -25.01 -17.83
C VAL A 50 2.25 -23.68 -17.09
N ILE A 51 3.31 -22.98 -16.64
CA ILE A 51 3.22 -21.65 -16.03
C ILE A 51 3.37 -20.54 -17.08
N GLN A 52 4.18 -20.77 -18.13
CA GLN A 52 4.41 -19.78 -19.20
C GLN A 52 3.10 -19.34 -19.87
N ASP A 53 2.16 -20.26 -20.10
CA ASP A 53 0.86 -19.95 -20.70
C ASP A 53 0.01 -19.00 -19.84
N ALA A 54 0.11 -19.12 -18.51
CA ALA A 54 -0.57 -18.23 -17.56
C ALA A 54 0.11 -16.86 -17.53
N VAL A 55 1.45 -16.84 -17.52
CA VAL A 55 2.23 -15.60 -17.55
C VAL A 55 1.98 -14.79 -18.82
N ALA A 56 1.88 -15.47 -19.97
CA ALA A 56 1.53 -14.84 -21.24
C ALA A 56 0.14 -14.17 -21.22
N LYS A 57 -0.74 -14.57 -20.29
CA LYS A 57 -2.08 -14.00 -20.09
C LYS A 57 -2.14 -12.96 -18.97
N GLY A 58 -0.98 -12.52 -18.45
CA GLY A 58 -0.89 -11.45 -17.46
C GLY A 58 -0.74 -11.90 -16.01
N VAL A 59 -0.62 -13.20 -15.75
CA VAL A 59 -0.30 -13.71 -14.41
C VAL A 59 1.17 -13.41 -14.08
N LYS A 60 1.44 -12.93 -12.87
CA LYS A 60 2.80 -12.69 -12.38
C LYS A 60 3.22 -13.82 -11.44
N VAL A 61 4.43 -14.34 -11.61
CA VAL A 61 5.05 -15.21 -10.61
C VAL A 61 5.66 -14.32 -9.54
N VAL A 62 5.16 -14.40 -8.32
CA VAL A 62 5.58 -13.57 -7.19
C VAL A 62 6.77 -14.20 -6.49
N THR A 63 6.69 -15.49 -6.20
CA THR A 63 7.76 -16.28 -5.61
C THR A 63 7.55 -17.77 -5.87
N THR A 64 8.59 -18.57 -5.63
CA THR A 64 8.52 -20.03 -5.69
C THR A 64 9.16 -20.62 -4.44
N PHE A 65 8.71 -21.81 -4.04
CA PHE A 65 9.20 -22.46 -2.83
C PHE A 65 9.15 -24.00 -2.96
N PRO A 66 10.00 -24.75 -2.22
CA PRO A 66 9.85 -26.19 -2.09
C PRO A 66 8.56 -26.52 -1.33
N ALA A 67 7.72 -27.38 -1.90
CA ALA A 67 6.52 -27.88 -1.25
C ALA A 67 6.69 -29.36 -0.86
N ALA A 68 5.75 -29.90 -0.08
CA ALA A 68 5.78 -31.30 0.33
C ALA A 68 5.76 -32.28 -0.88
N SER A 69 6.19 -33.51 -0.64
CA SER A 69 6.21 -34.60 -1.64
C SER A 69 7.02 -34.28 -2.91
N GLY A 70 8.05 -33.43 -2.79
CA GLY A 70 8.92 -33.06 -3.92
C GLY A 70 8.26 -32.14 -4.94
N LEU A 71 7.11 -31.55 -4.59
CA LEU A 71 6.44 -30.54 -5.41
C LEU A 71 7.18 -29.21 -5.31
N LYS A 72 7.00 -28.36 -6.33
CA LYS A 72 7.42 -26.97 -6.29
C LYS A 72 6.19 -26.08 -6.23
N GLY A 73 6.07 -25.27 -5.19
CA GLY A 73 5.01 -24.28 -5.03
C GLY A 73 5.33 -22.97 -5.74
N TRP A 74 4.30 -22.32 -6.25
CA TRP A 74 4.36 -21.08 -7.00
C TRP A 74 3.29 -20.14 -6.44
N VAL A 75 3.70 -18.97 -5.94
CA VAL A 75 2.75 -17.90 -5.65
C VAL A 75 2.55 -17.11 -6.93
N LEU A 76 1.31 -17.12 -7.42
CA LEU A 76 0.89 -16.41 -8.61
C LEU A 76 0.01 -15.23 -8.22
N GLN A 77 0.17 -14.11 -8.89
CA GLN A 77 -0.68 -12.94 -8.75
C GLN A 77 -1.40 -12.67 -10.07
N GLN A 78 -2.71 -12.49 -9.98
CA GLN A 78 -3.52 -11.91 -11.05
C GLN A 78 -4.33 -10.76 -10.46
N ASP A 79 -4.17 -9.57 -11.02
CA ASP A 79 -4.67 -8.32 -10.43
C ASP A 79 -4.20 -8.18 -8.97
N ASP A 80 -5.11 -8.07 -8.01
CA ASP A 80 -4.81 -7.96 -6.57
C ASP A 80 -5.02 -9.29 -5.81
N THR A 81 -5.24 -10.40 -6.53
CA THR A 81 -5.48 -11.72 -5.93
C THR A 81 -4.24 -12.61 -6.07
N TYR A 82 -3.87 -13.25 -4.96
CA TYR A 82 -2.82 -14.26 -4.93
C TYR A 82 -3.40 -15.67 -4.96
N SER A 83 -2.68 -16.60 -5.57
CA SER A 83 -3.00 -18.03 -5.56
C SER A 83 -1.72 -18.85 -5.42
N ILE A 84 -1.83 -20.03 -4.84
CA ILE A 84 -0.75 -21.02 -4.82
C ILE A 84 -1.10 -22.15 -5.78
N VAL A 85 -0.16 -22.48 -6.67
CA VAL A 85 -0.21 -23.69 -7.49
C VAL A 85 1.07 -24.49 -7.30
N TYR A 86 1.02 -25.76 -7.66
CA TYR A 86 2.16 -26.68 -7.53
C TYR A 86 2.53 -27.28 -8.87
N THR A 87 3.81 -27.54 -9.09
CA THR A 87 4.26 -28.36 -10.21
C THR A 87 4.91 -29.65 -9.72
N THR A 88 4.71 -30.72 -10.49
CA THR A 88 5.45 -31.98 -10.32
C THR A 88 6.94 -31.76 -10.51
N SER A 89 7.78 -32.64 -9.96
CA SER A 89 9.24 -32.56 -10.02
C SER A 89 9.81 -32.61 -11.44
N ASP A 90 9.06 -33.19 -12.39
CA ASP A 90 9.40 -33.21 -13.81
C ASP A 90 9.00 -31.93 -14.57
N ASN A 91 8.36 -30.96 -13.88
CA ASN A 91 7.84 -29.69 -14.42
C ASN A 91 6.81 -29.84 -15.56
N LYS A 92 6.19 -31.01 -15.73
CA LYS A 92 5.23 -31.26 -16.82
C LYS A 92 3.78 -31.07 -16.43
N THR A 93 3.47 -31.10 -15.13
CA THR A 93 2.11 -31.04 -14.61
C THR A 93 1.98 -29.91 -13.60
N LEU A 94 0.85 -29.20 -13.67
CA LEU A 94 0.43 -28.21 -12.68
C LEU A 94 -0.77 -28.74 -11.91
N LEU A 95 -0.75 -28.56 -10.60
CA LEU A 95 -1.82 -28.89 -9.67
C LEU A 95 -2.32 -27.59 -9.04
N ALA A 96 -3.64 -27.37 -9.09
CA ALA A 96 -4.30 -26.25 -8.46
C ALA A 96 -5.30 -26.78 -7.42
N GLY A 97 -5.12 -26.37 -6.16
CA GLY A 97 -5.96 -26.82 -5.05
C GLY A 97 -5.23 -26.82 -3.71
N THR A 98 -5.90 -27.38 -2.70
CA THR A 98 -5.37 -27.52 -1.35
C THR A 98 -4.47 -28.75 -1.24
N LEU A 99 -3.27 -28.58 -0.69
CA LEU A 99 -2.38 -29.67 -0.34
C LEU A 99 -2.63 -30.06 1.12
N ILE A 100 -3.15 -31.25 1.34
CA ILE A 100 -3.44 -31.79 2.67
C ILE A 100 -2.45 -32.92 2.96
N ASP A 101 -1.85 -32.90 4.14
CA ASP A 101 -0.89 -33.93 4.55
C ASP A 101 -1.57 -35.18 5.14
N GLU A 102 -0.76 -36.15 5.57
CA GLU A 102 -1.24 -37.41 6.17
C GLU A 102 -1.97 -37.24 7.52
N HIS A 103 -1.82 -36.07 8.16
CA HIS A 103 -2.50 -35.71 9.41
C HIS A 103 -3.80 -34.93 9.15
N GLY A 104 -4.10 -34.58 7.90
CA GLY A 104 -5.26 -33.75 7.55
C GLY A 104 -4.97 -32.24 7.63
N GLU A 105 -3.71 -31.82 7.77
CA GLU A 105 -3.34 -30.41 7.86
C GLU A 105 -3.32 -29.75 6.49
N ASP A 106 -3.86 -28.53 6.39
CA ASP A 106 -3.82 -27.71 5.18
C ASP A 106 -2.45 -27.04 5.03
N LEU A 107 -1.58 -27.67 4.24
CA LEU A 107 -0.26 -27.13 3.92
C LEU A 107 -0.35 -25.90 3.02
N THR A 108 -1.38 -25.80 2.16
CA THR A 108 -1.58 -24.61 1.31
C THR A 108 -1.78 -23.38 2.19
N ALA A 109 -2.63 -23.45 3.22
CA ALA A 109 -2.86 -22.34 4.15
C ALA A 109 -1.58 -21.92 4.90
N GLN A 110 -0.73 -22.89 5.28
CA GLN A 110 0.57 -22.60 5.89
C GLN A 110 1.52 -21.89 4.92
N TYR A 111 1.56 -22.36 3.67
CA TYR A 111 2.35 -21.74 2.61
C TYR A 111 1.83 -20.36 2.23
N GLU A 112 0.51 -20.14 2.23
CA GLU A 112 -0.09 -18.82 2.03
C GLU A 112 0.40 -17.85 3.11
N ALA A 113 0.29 -18.23 4.38
CA ALA A 113 0.76 -17.39 5.49
C ALA A 113 2.26 -17.05 5.41
N GLN A 114 3.07 -17.93 4.81
CA GLN A 114 4.52 -17.78 4.70
C GLN A 114 4.96 -17.03 3.45
N TYR A 115 4.36 -17.31 2.29
CA TYR A 115 4.89 -16.89 0.98
C TYR A 115 4.01 -15.88 0.25
N VAL A 116 2.71 -15.79 0.57
CA VAL A 116 1.85 -14.77 -0.03
C VAL A 116 2.17 -13.42 0.62
N PRO A 117 2.51 -12.38 -0.17
CA PRO A 117 2.72 -11.05 0.36
C PRO A 117 1.49 -10.57 1.14
N LYS A 118 1.71 -10.13 2.38
CA LYS A 118 0.65 -9.49 3.15
C LYS A 118 0.27 -8.17 2.48
N PRO A 119 -1.03 -7.79 2.49
CA PRO A 119 -1.45 -6.52 1.95
C PRO A 119 -0.65 -5.36 2.58
N ASP A 120 -0.04 -4.52 1.74
CA ASP A 120 0.53 -3.26 2.21
C ASP A 120 -0.59 -2.27 2.49
N VAL A 121 -1.02 -2.27 3.74
CA VAL A 121 -2.08 -1.37 4.24
C VAL A 121 -1.55 -0.01 4.67
N ALA A 122 -0.25 0.29 4.53
CA ALA A 122 0.31 1.56 4.97
C ALA A 122 -0.36 2.75 4.26
N SER A 123 -0.58 2.63 2.94
CA SER A 123 -1.29 3.64 2.15
C SER A 123 -2.76 3.77 2.55
N LEU A 124 -3.41 2.68 2.97
CA LEU A 124 -4.78 2.69 3.47
C LEU A 124 -4.85 3.43 4.82
N TYR A 125 -3.94 3.15 5.75
CA TYR A 125 -3.89 3.86 7.03
C TYR A 125 -3.62 5.35 6.88
N ALA A 126 -2.81 5.76 5.90
CA ALA A 126 -2.63 7.17 5.56
C ALA A 126 -3.95 7.81 5.10
N GLN A 127 -4.68 7.14 4.21
CA GLN A 127 -6.00 7.63 3.76
C GLN A 127 -7.01 7.71 4.91
N LEU A 128 -7.04 6.72 5.81
CA LEU A 128 -7.89 6.75 7.00
C LEU A 128 -7.55 7.92 7.92
N ALA A 129 -6.26 8.26 8.07
CA ALA A 129 -5.81 9.41 8.86
C ALA A 129 -6.30 10.76 8.29
N ASP A 130 -6.57 10.83 7.00
CA ASP A 130 -7.08 12.02 6.32
C ASP A 130 -8.62 12.08 6.26
N THR A 131 -9.32 11.06 6.77
CA THR A 131 -10.79 11.07 6.85
C THR A 131 -11.32 11.98 7.96
N GLY A 132 -12.59 12.37 7.86
CA GLY A 132 -13.32 12.92 8.99
C GLY A 132 -13.63 11.82 10.00
N TYR A 133 -12.81 11.70 11.05
CA TYR A 133 -13.02 10.79 12.16
C TYR A 133 -13.27 11.54 13.48
N ILE A 134 -13.93 10.86 14.41
CA ILE A 134 -14.07 11.31 15.80
C ILE A 134 -13.02 10.60 16.64
N GLN A 135 -12.23 11.37 17.37
CA GLN A 135 -11.18 10.85 18.23
C GLN A 135 -11.70 10.64 19.65
N GLU A 136 -11.47 9.45 20.20
CA GLU A 136 -11.60 9.18 21.62
C GLU A 136 -10.32 8.52 22.19
N GLY A 137 -10.14 8.65 23.50
CA GLY A 137 -9.01 8.10 24.23
C GLY A 137 -7.80 9.03 24.23
N THR A 138 -6.59 8.45 24.11
CA THR A 138 -5.34 9.21 24.21
C THR A 138 -5.16 10.12 22.99
N ALA A 139 -5.09 11.44 23.21
CA ALA A 139 -4.98 12.41 22.12
C ALA A 139 -3.55 12.48 21.55
N ASP A 140 -2.56 12.60 22.43
CA ASP A 140 -1.16 12.81 22.05
C ASP A 140 -0.32 11.54 22.27
N ASN A 141 0.48 11.18 21.27
CA ASN A 141 1.40 10.05 21.30
C ASN A 141 0.75 8.72 21.81
N PRO A 142 -0.33 8.24 21.19
CA PRO A 142 -1.01 7.03 21.63
C PRO A 142 -0.13 5.80 21.41
N ALA A 143 -0.19 4.85 22.35
CA ALA A 143 0.56 3.59 22.24
C ALA A 143 0.07 2.75 21.05
N ARG A 144 -1.22 2.84 20.72
CA ARG A 144 -1.88 2.21 19.58
C ARG A 144 -3.00 3.10 19.07
N THR A 145 -3.24 3.07 17.76
CA THR A 145 -4.39 3.74 17.12
C THR A 145 -5.25 2.68 16.44
N LEU A 146 -6.55 2.73 16.69
CA LEU A 146 -7.54 1.86 16.07
C LEU A 146 -8.52 2.71 15.26
N TYR A 147 -8.77 2.33 14.01
CA TYR A 147 -9.80 2.93 13.16
C TYR A 147 -11.01 2.01 13.11
N ILE A 148 -12.20 2.56 13.33
CA ILE A 148 -13.44 1.78 13.36
C ILE A 148 -14.50 2.49 12.56
N PHE A 149 -15.08 1.79 11.58
CA PHE A 149 -16.28 2.26 10.91
C PHE A 149 -17.49 2.04 11.82
N VAL A 150 -18.24 3.11 12.09
CA VAL A 150 -19.38 3.11 13.03
C VAL A 150 -20.64 3.60 12.35
N ASP A 151 -21.76 2.95 12.65
CA ASP A 151 -23.09 3.37 12.23
C ASP A 151 -23.94 3.64 13.47
N GLY A 152 -24.66 4.76 13.53
CA GLY A 152 -25.46 5.16 14.69
C GLY A 152 -26.67 4.25 15.01
N ASN A 153 -26.92 3.23 14.18
CA ASN A 153 -27.93 2.18 14.41
C ASN A 153 -27.33 0.83 14.80
N CYS A 154 -26.01 0.73 14.97
CA CYS A 154 -25.28 -0.52 15.11
C CYS A 154 -25.13 -0.97 16.58
N PRO A 155 -25.85 -2.00 17.07
CA PRO A 155 -25.70 -2.48 18.45
C PRO A 155 -24.31 -3.07 18.74
N TYR A 156 -23.65 -3.67 17.73
CA TYR A 156 -22.29 -4.18 17.91
C TYR A 156 -21.24 -3.07 17.99
N CYS A 157 -21.49 -1.95 17.35
CA CYS A 157 -20.62 -0.78 17.43
C CYS A 157 -20.72 -0.17 18.84
N HIS A 158 -21.92 -0.14 19.42
CA HIS A 158 -22.12 0.21 20.83
C HIS A 158 -21.37 -0.73 21.79
N TYR A 159 -21.48 -2.04 21.61
CA TYR A 159 -20.71 -2.97 22.46
C TYR A 159 -19.20 -2.81 22.28
N THR A 160 -18.75 -2.50 21.07
CA THR A 160 -17.35 -2.18 20.78
C THR A 160 -16.93 -0.90 21.51
N TRP A 161 -17.77 0.14 21.48
CA TRP A 161 -17.53 1.40 22.19
C TRP A 161 -17.36 1.18 23.70
N ILE A 162 -18.23 0.38 24.33
CA ILE A 162 -18.10 -0.01 25.75
C ILE A 162 -16.79 -0.77 25.99
N ALA A 163 -16.50 -1.79 25.18
CA ALA A 163 -15.34 -2.66 25.37
C ALA A 163 -14.01 -1.90 25.31
N LEU A 164 -13.94 -0.86 24.48
CA LEU A 164 -12.72 -0.07 24.28
C LEU A 164 -12.46 0.97 25.38
N GLN A 165 -13.44 1.31 26.22
CA GLN A 165 -13.28 2.32 27.27
C GLN A 165 -12.11 2.02 28.22
N ALA A 166 -11.90 0.75 28.58
CA ALA A 166 -10.79 0.37 29.45
C ALA A 166 -9.42 0.55 28.78
N TYR A 167 -9.33 0.27 27.48
CA TYR A 167 -8.08 0.37 26.72
C TYR A 167 -7.69 1.82 26.42
N GLN A 168 -8.67 2.69 26.22
CA GLN A 168 -8.45 4.13 26.05
C GLN A 168 -7.75 4.76 27.26
N LYS A 169 -8.07 4.28 28.48
CA LYS A 169 -7.45 4.73 29.73
C LYS A 169 -5.98 4.36 29.86
N VAL A 170 -5.49 3.39 29.09
CA VAL A 170 -4.11 2.88 29.15
C VAL A 170 -3.32 3.13 27.87
N GLY A 171 -3.75 4.09 27.05
CA GLY A 171 -2.96 4.57 25.90
C GLY A 171 -3.54 4.27 24.52
N LEU A 172 -4.72 3.68 24.41
CA LEU A 172 -5.40 3.50 23.11
C LEU A 172 -6.01 4.81 22.62
N GLN A 173 -5.82 5.13 21.33
CA GLN A 173 -6.63 6.08 20.59
C GLN A 173 -7.58 5.33 19.67
N VAL A 174 -8.85 5.74 19.64
CA VAL A 174 -9.83 5.22 18.70
C VAL A 174 -10.28 6.36 17.79
N ARG A 175 -10.30 6.09 16.48
CA ARG A 175 -10.74 6.99 15.42
C ARG A 175 -11.98 6.40 14.78
N TRP A 176 -13.13 6.94 15.17
CA TRP A 176 -14.45 6.48 14.74
C TRP A 176 -14.83 7.17 13.42
N ILE A 177 -15.02 6.40 12.36
CA ILE A 177 -15.39 6.88 11.03
C ILE A 177 -16.85 6.52 10.79
N PHE A 178 -17.71 7.53 10.65
CA PHE A 178 -19.14 7.28 10.46
C PHE A 178 -19.46 6.72 9.07
N VAL A 179 -20.40 5.77 9.02
CA VAL A 179 -20.98 5.20 7.79
C VAL A 179 -22.50 5.21 7.87
N ASP A 180 -23.15 5.11 6.70
CA ASP A 180 -24.61 5.08 6.54
C ASP A 180 -25.02 3.76 5.88
N THR A 181 -25.25 2.73 6.70
CA THR A 181 -25.39 1.34 6.20
C THR A 181 -26.59 0.58 6.75
N LEU A 182 -27.01 0.84 7.98
CA LEU A 182 -27.94 -0.06 8.68
C LEU A 182 -29.41 0.38 8.64
N GLY A 183 -29.71 1.65 8.40
CA GLY A 183 -31.10 2.09 8.34
C GLY A 183 -31.29 3.56 8.00
N PRO A 184 -32.54 4.00 7.80
CA PRO A 184 -32.86 5.36 7.31
C PRO A 184 -32.44 6.48 8.27
N THR A 185 -32.14 6.16 9.53
CA THR A 185 -31.67 7.12 10.53
C THR A 185 -30.15 7.11 10.71
N SER A 186 -29.41 6.26 9.99
CA SER A 186 -27.94 6.16 10.09
C SER A 186 -27.26 7.46 9.68
N MET A 187 -27.51 7.95 8.45
CA MET A 187 -27.00 9.26 8.00
C MET A 187 -27.44 10.44 8.89
N PRO A 188 -28.73 10.63 9.24
CA PRO A 188 -29.12 11.70 10.16
C PRO A 188 -28.37 11.73 11.48
N LYS A 189 -28.13 10.56 12.11
CA LYS A 189 -27.37 10.45 13.36
C LYS A 189 -25.89 10.76 13.16
N ALA A 190 -25.30 10.27 12.07
CA ALA A 190 -23.92 10.61 11.70
C ALA A 190 -23.76 12.13 11.57
N LEU A 191 -24.67 12.79 10.86
CA LEU A 191 -24.66 14.24 10.69
C LEU A 191 -24.85 14.98 12.02
N GLN A 192 -25.77 14.53 12.88
CA GLN A 192 -25.97 15.12 14.21
C GLN A 192 -24.68 15.13 15.03
N VAL A 193 -23.92 14.03 14.99
CA VAL A 193 -22.66 13.92 15.71
C VAL A 193 -21.55 14.74 15.02
N LEU A 194 -21.35 14.56 13.72
CA LEU A 194 -20.24 15.18 12.99
C LEU A 194 -20.35 16.71 12.86
N SER A 195 -21.56 17.27 12.94
CA SER A 195 -21.81 18.71 12.87
C SER A 195 -21.89 19.41 14.23
N ALA A 196 -21.75 18.67 15.33
CA ALA A 196 -21.78 19.24 16.67
C ALA A 196 -20.53 20.09 16.94
N ASP A 197 -20.65 21.06 17.86
CA ASP A 197 -19.51 21.86 18.33
C ASP A 197 -18.44 20.98 18.99
N ASP A 198 -18.86 19.90 19.65
CA ASP A 198 -18.00 18.84 20.20
C ASP A 198 -18.48 17.47 19.68
N PRO A 199 -17.95 17.01 18.54
CA PRO A 199 -18.33 15.71 17.98
C PRO A 199 -18.01 14.52 18.89
N ALA A 200 -16.98 14.61 19.72
CA ALA A 200 -16.61 13.53 20.64
C ALA A 200 -17.63 13.41 21.77
N ALA A 201 -18.06 14.52 22.35
CA ALA A 201 -19.14 14.53 23.34
C ALA A 201 -20.48 14.10 22.72
N ALA A 202 -20.81 14.55 21.51
CA ALA A 202 -22.02 14.14 20.81
C ALA A 202 -22.03 12.64 20.50
N PHE A 203 -20.88 12.07 20.09
CA PHE A 203 -20.75 10.64 19.84
C PHE A 203 -20.92 9.83 21.11
N ARG A 204 -20.30 10.25 22.22
CA ARG A 204 -20.49 9.62 23.53
C ARG A 204 -21.95 9.60 23.95
N ASN A 205 -22.66 10.71 23.79
CA ASN A 205 -24.09 10.78 24.12
C ASN A 205 -24.91 9.81 23.24
N LEU A 206 -24.60 9.73 21.93
CA LEU A 206 -25.26 8.78 21.03
C LEU A 206 -25.07 7.33 21.51
N GLU A 207 -23.85 6.97 21.91
CA GLU A 207 -23.52 5.62 22.37
C GLU A 207 -24.11 5.31 23.74
N GLU A 208 -24.04 6.23 24.71
CA GLU A 208 -24.68 6.08 26.03
C GLU A 208 -26.21 5.91 25.93
N ASN A 209 -26.83 6.54 24.93
CA ASN A 209 -28.26 6.44 24.66
C ASN A 209 -28.65 5.28 23.73
N PHE A 210 -27.74 4.36 23.39
CA PHE A 210 -27.99 3.25 22.47
C PHE A 210 -28.54 3.70 21.10
N GLY A 211 -27.99 4.80 20.57
CA GLY A 211 -28.43 5.37 19.31
C GLY A 211 -29.79 6.07 19.37
N LYS A 212 -30.38 6.29 20.55
CA LYS A 212 -31.62 7.08 20.64
C LYS A 212 -31.30 8.59 20.47
N PRO A 213 -32.22 9.38 19.89
CA PRO A 213 -32.03 10.82 19.69
C PRO A 213 -31.81 11.58 20.99
#